data_AF-A6RB89-F1
#
_entry.id   AF-A6RB89-F1
#
_cell.length_a   1.000
_cell.length_b   1.000
_cell.length_c   1.000
_cell.angle_alpha   90.00
_cell.angle_beta   90.00
_cell.angle_gamma   90.00
#
_symmetry.space_group_name_H-M   'P 1'
#
loop_
_entity.id
_entity.type
_entity.pdbx_description
1 polymer ?
#
loop_
_entity_poly.entity_id
_entity_poly.type
_entity_poly.pdbx_seq_one_letter_code
_entity_poly.pdbx_strand_id
1 'polypeptide(L)'
;MVMSILLPYDSGQERLVPLPPDVAVHHYDSFLHIERQSRQLQRDLQTLLDAQSTGLAAGLSRPTGDDTTSNGSLTPTPTPTQLGSNPRNTITIPVRQPLQKKIGLRGARRGILKAMHALLSLKEEERRLIDSELKNRRLAVKEVETFVNKQSGLENAIAEIQTNDGSLRAENLIREARTLETDIRDLESKLLQMKVRHRHVLNEVSQIQNSVDAQLSSYKASLALVQTDVNNYLRSPPIRPLVPPTATPPPFYALNPDRRTLEMAKEQWIMEQNELRSKRRKADLEIEALKEGGGVWQKVVSNISSFEKLLQREMRSLQQGSQFRESRDEESNIAKRRTVLDELDDTTSQLETSLQLAEQKSWEFAHLLHWRGT
;
A
#
# COMPACT_ATOMS: atom_id res chain seq x y z
N MET A 1 -26.89 -2.37 -2.55
CA MET A 1 -28.24 -1.76 -2.45
C MET A 1 -28.06 -0.29 -2.77
N VAL A 2 -28.95 0.32 -3.57
CA VAL A 2 -28.78 1.57 -4.38
C VAL A 2 -28.46 1.18 -5.84
N MET A 3 -29.20 1.55 -6.89
CA MET A 3 -30.33 2.47 -7.04
C MET A 3 -31.13 2.08 -8.30
N SER A 4 -32.46 1.98 -8.19
CA SER A 4 -33.36 1.97 -9.34
C SER A 4 -33.54 3.41 -9.83
N ILE A 5 -33.23 3.67 -11.10
CA ILE A 5 -33.58 4.92 -11.77
C ILE A 5 -34.48 4.52 -12.94
N LEU A 6 -35.78 4.55 -12.67
CA LEU A 6 -36.86 4.58 -13.65
C LEU A 6 -37.06 6.04 -14.06
N LEU A 7 -36.97 6.36 -15.35
CA LEU A 7 -37.61 7.50 -16.01
C LEU A 7 -37.58 7.26 -17.55
N PRO A 8 -38.47 7.87 -18.33
CA PRO A 8 -39.49 7.14 -19.08
C PRO A 8 -39.39 7.34 -20.59
N TYR A 9 -40.04 6.42 -21.31
CA TYR A 9 -40.24 6.44 -22.75
C TYR A 9 -41.25 7.54 -23.12
N ASP A 10 -40.77 8.67 -23.62
CA ASP A 10 -41.61 9.72 -24.21
C ASP A 10 -41.86 9.37 -25.69
N SER A 11 -43.12 9.02 -26.00
CA SER A 11 -43.56 8.64 -27.34
C SER A 11 -44.40 9.76 -27.95
N GLY A 12 -43.71 10.82 -28.37
CA GLY A 12 -44.26 11.85 -29.24
C GLY A 12 -44.46 11.33 -30.67
N GLN A 13 -45.42 10.43 -30.88
CA GLN A 13 -45.95 10.14 -32.22
C GLN A 13 -46.96 11.25 -32.58
N GLU A 14 -46.46 12.33 -33.19
CA GLU A 14 -47.32 13.21 -33.97
C GLU A 14 -47.88 12.41 -35.16
N ARG A 15 -49.11 11.94 -35.01
CA ARG A 15 -49.91 11.41 -36.13
C ARG A 15 -50.10 12.53 -37.15
N LEU A 16 -49.37 12.44 -38.27
CA LEU A 16 -49.65 13.24 -39.45
C LEU A 16 -51.07 12.92 -39.94
N VAL A 17 -51.96 13.90 -39.79
CA VAL A 17 -53.33 13.88 -40.29
C VAL A 17 -53.28 13.81 -41.82
N PRO A 18 -53.96 12.87 -42.49
CA PRO A 18 -54.03 12.84 -43.94
C PRO A 18 -54.80 14.06 -44.44
N LEU A 19 -54.17 14.88 -45.29
CA LEU A 19 -54.85 15.97 -45.98
C LEU A 19 -55.93 15.42 -46.94
N PRO A 20 -57.10 16.09 -47.07
CA PRO A 20 -58.23 15.55 -47.82
C PRO A 20 -57.94 15.52 -49.33
N PRO A 21 -58.46 14.54 -50.07
CA PRO A 21 -58.30 14.41 -51.53
C PRO A 21 -59.04 15.48 -52.36
N ASP A 22 -59.71 16.45 -51.73
CA ASP A 22 -60.61 17.41 -52.40
C ASP A 22 -59.91 18.30 -53.44
N VAL A 23 -58.61 18.56 -53.29
CA VAL A 23 -57.88 19.40 -54.26
C VAL A 23 -57.66 18.65 -55.58
N ALA A 24 -57.42 17.34 -55.54
CA ALA A 24 -57.08 16.55 -56.73
C ALA A 24 -58.25 16.42 -57.72
N VAL A 25 -59.49 16.44 -57.24
CA VAL A 25 -60.70 16.28 -58.05
C VAL A 25 -60.90 17.46 -59.02
N HIS A 26 -60.54 18.68 -58.59
CA HIS A 26 -60.73 19.90 -59.39
C HIS A 26 -59.76 20.04 -60.58
N HIS A 27 -58.56 19.45 -60.50
CA HIS A 27 -57.57 19.56 -61.58
C HIS A 27 -57.94 18.74 -62.81
N TYR A 28 -58.58 17.58 -62.60
CA TYR A 28 -59.04 16.72 -63.70
C TYR A 28 -60.22 17.36 -64.45
N ASP A 29 -61.10 18.05 -63.72
CA ASP A 29 -62.25 18.76 -64.29
C ASP A 29 -61.83 19.97 -65.14
N SER A 30 -60.71 20.61 -64.82
CA SER A 30 -60.20 21.77 -65.56
C SER A 30 -59.78 21.41 -66.99
N PHE A 31 -59.06 20.30 -67.18
CA PHE A 31 -58.70 19.79 -68.50
C PHE A 31 -59.92 19.34 -69.30
N LEU A 32 -60.88 18.68 -68.65
CA LEU A 32 -62.14 18.26 -69.28
C LEU A 32 -62.98 19.45 -69.74
N HIS A 33 -62.99 20.55 -68.99
CA HIS A 33 -63.67 21.79 -69.37
C HIS A 33 -63.07 22.38 -70.66
N ILE A 34 -61.74 22.51 -70.70
CA ILE A 34 -61.00 23.00 -71.86
C ILE A 34 -61.25 22.12 -73.08
N GLU A 35 -61.22 20.79 -72.91
CA GLU A 35 -61.46 19.84 -73.99
C GLU A 35 -62.88 19.98 -74.58
N ARG A 36 -63.90 20.09 -73.71
CA ARG A 36 -65.30 20.27 -74.14
C ARG A 36 -65.49 21.59 -74.89
N GLN A 37 -64.92 22.68 -74.39
CA GLN A 37 -64.97 23.99 -75.06
C GLN A 37 -64.25 23.95 -76.41
N SER A 38 -63.09 23.27 -76.50
CA SER A 38 -62.36 23.11 -77.75
C SER A 38 -63.18 22.36 -78.79
N ARG A 39 -63.78 21.22 -78.41
CA ARG A 39 -64.67 20.44 -79.29
C ARG A 39 -65.89 21.26 -79.74
N GLN A 40 -66.45 22.11 -78.87
CA GLN A 40 -67.57 22.98 -79.23
C GLN A 40 -67.16 24.04 -80.26
N LEU A 41 -66.07 24.77 -80.01
CA LEU A 41 -65.55 25.78 -80.94
C LEU A 41 -65.17 25.19 -82.30
N GLN A 42 -64.64 23.96 -82.33
CA GLN A 42 -64.34 23.24 -83.57
C GLN A 42 -65.60 22.93 -84.38
N ARG A 43 -66.68 22.46 -83.73
CA ARG A 43 -67.98 22.24 -84.40
C ARG A 43 -68.55 23.56 -84.93
N ASP A 44 -68.50 24.61 -84.14
CA ASP A 44 -68.96 25.94 -84.55
C ASP A 44 -68.18 26.44 -85.78
N LEU A 45 -66.86 26.24 -85.81
CA LEU A 45 -66.01 26.59 -86.95
C LEU A 45 -66.39 25.80 -88.22
N GLN A 46 -66.64 24.48 -88.10
CA GLN A 46 -67.09 23.64 -89.22
C GLN A 46 -68.43 24.15 -89.79
N THR A 47 -69.41 24.44 -88.93
CA THR A 47 -70.71 24.96 -89.39
C THR A 47 -70.58 26.31 -90.10
N LEU A 48 -69.66 27.17 -89.68
CA LEU A 48 -69.40 28.46 -90.32
C LEU A 48 -68.68 28.29 -91.66
N LEU A 49 -67.80 27.29 -91.80
CA LEU A 49 -67.16 26.94 -93.08
C LEU A 49 -68.18 26.40 -94.08
N ASP A 50 -69.09 25.53 -93.64
CA ASP A 50 -70.17 24.99 -94.47
C ASP A 50 -71.16 26.10 -94.91
N ALA A 51 -71.45 27.04 -94.01
CA ALA A 51 -72.24 28.24 -94.36
C ALA A 51 -71.51 29.15 -95.38
N GLN A 52 -70.19 29.27 -95.27
CA GLN A 52 -69.40 30.03 -96.23
C GLN A 52 -69.36 29.35 -97.61
N SER A 53 -69.19 28.03 -97.68
CA SER A 53 -69.15 27.28 -98.94
C SER A 53 -70.50 27.32 -99.68
N THR A 54 -71.61 27.14 -98.96
CA THR A 54 -72.96 27.27 -99.52
C THR A 54 -73.27 28.71 -99.98
N GLY A 55 -72.84 29.72 -99.24
CA GLY A 55 -72.95 31.13 -99.64
C GLY A 55 -72.13 31.49 -100.90
N LEU A 56 -70.99 30.83 -101.12
CA LEU A 56 -70.19 30.98 -102.34
C LEU A 56 -70.83 30.27 -103.54
N ALA A 57 -71.34 29.04 -103.37
CA ALA A 57 -72.02 28.29 -104.42
C ALA A 57 -73.31 28.99 -104.92
N ALA A 58 -74.07 29.61 -104.01
CA ALA A 58 -75.23 30.43 -104.36
C ALA A 58 -74.85 31.71 -105.13
N GLY A 59 -73.65 32.25 -104.92
CA GLY A 59 -73.13 33.41 -105.64
C GLY A 59 -72.61 33.10 -107.05
N LEU A 60 -72.22 31.85 -107.33
CA LEU A 60 -71.69 31.41 -108.63
C LEU A 60 -72.77 31.01 -109.65
N SER A 61 -74.02 30.82 -109.22
CA SER A 61 -75.14 30.35 -110.06
C SER A 61 -76.01 31.47 -110.67
N ARG A 62 -75.53 32.71 -110.73
CA ARG A 62 -76.33 33.83 -111.29
C ARG A 62 -75.54 34.75 -112.23
N PRO A 63 -75.86 34.69 -113.55
CA PRO A 63 -76.04 35.84 -114.43
C PRO A 63 -77.56 36.05 -114.69
N THR A 64 -78.13 37.16 -114.22
CA THR A 64 -78.62 38.35 -114.97
C THR A 64 -80.02 38.20 -115.56
N GLY A 65 -80.96 39.01 -115.05
CA GLY A 65 -82.35 39.11 -115.50
C GLY A 65 -83.17 39.87 -114.46
N ASP A 66 -83.82 40.91 -114.94
CA ASP A 66 -84.21 42.16 -114.27
C ASP A 66 -85.63 42.14 -113.66
N ASP A 67 -86.00 43.28 -113.07
CA ASP A 67 -87.36 43.84 -113.02
C ASP A 67 -88.39 43.33 -111.99
N THR A 68 -88.60 44.11 -110.92
CA THR A 68 -89.70 45.12 -110.85
C THR A 68 -90.06 45.50 -109.41
N THR A 69 -90.32 46.79 -109.26
CA THR A 69 -90.75 47.58 -108.10
C THR A 69 -92.18 47.30 -107.63
N SER A 70 -92.50 47.52 -106.34
CA SER A 70 -93.75 48.19 -105.95
C SER A 70 -93.68 48.85 -104.57
N ASN A 71 -94.22 50.06 -104.52
CA ASN A 71 -94.33 51.01 -103.42
C ASN A 71 -95.76 50.99 -102.84
N GLY A 72 -95.97 51.56 -101.64
CA GLY A 72 -97.29 51.88 -101.03
C GLY A 72 -97.56 51.12 -99.72
N SER A 73 -97.34 51.69 -98.52
CA SER A 73 -98.09 52.75 -97.81
C SER A 73 -99.46 52.31 -97.24
N LEU A 74 -99.61 52.37 -95.91
CA LEU A 74 -100.60 53.16 -95.15
C LEU A 74 -100.83 52.54 -93.74
N THR A 75 -100.68 53.39 -92.73
CA THR A 75 -101.13 53.22 -91.33
C THR A 75 -102.64 53.00 -91.22
N PRO A 76 -103.13 52.40 -90.12
CA PRO A 76 -103.94 53.23 -89.22
C PRO A 76 -103.73 52.95 -87.72
N THR A 77 -103.96 53.99 -86.92
CA THR A 77 -104.28 54.02 -85.47
C THR A 77 -105.75 54.52 -85.41
N PRO A 78 -106.66 54.22 -84.43
CA PRO A 78 -106.42 54.13 -82.97
C PRO A 78 -107.35 53.18 -82.11
N THR A 79 -107.08 53.22 -80.80
CA THR A 79 -107.73 52.81 -79.49
C THR A 79 -109.28 52.86 -79.33
N PRO A 80 -109.94 52.57 -78.16
CA PRO A 80 -109.60 51.88 -76.87
C PRO A 80 -110.75 50.97 -76.25
N THR A 81 -110.50 50.40 -75.04
CA THR A 81 -111.40 50.27 -73.84
C THR A 81 -111.72 48.87 -73.27
N GLN A 82 -111.09 48.59 -72.12
CA GLN A 82 -111.50 47.98 -70.83
C GLN A 82 -112.42 46.74 -70.66
N LEU A 83 -112.01 46.00 -69.61
CA LEU A 83 -112.78 45.22 -68.60
C LEU A 83 -113.25 43.80 -68.94
N GLY A 84 -112.84 42.86 -68.08
CA GLY A 84 -113.57 41.60 -67.86
C GLY A 84 -112.70 40.36 -67.58
N SER A 85 -112.48 40.08 -66.29
CA SER A 85 -112.46 38.75 -65.63
C SER A 85 -111.74 37.52 -66.24
N ASN A 86 -110.96 36.84 -65.38
CA ASN A 86 -110.84 35.37 -65.13
C ASN A 86 -111.62 34.38 -66.05
N PRO A 87 -111.26 33.07 -66.14
CA PRO A 87 -110.18 32.29 -65.50
C PRO A 87 -109.49 31.25 -66.45
N ARG A 88 -108.55 30.46 -65.90
CA ARG A 88 -108.14 29.08 -66.25
C ARG A 88 -108.21 28.58 -67.71
N ASN A 89 -107.05 28.05 -68.14
CA ASN A 89 -106.77 27.08 -69.23
C ASN A 89 -106.09 27.68 -70.47
N THR A 90 -104.75 27.65 -70.49
CA THR A 90 -103.96 27.78 -71.73
C THR A 90 -102.73 26.85 -71.68
N ILE A 91 -102.94 25.61 -72.11
CA ILE A 91 -102.16 24.88 -73.12
C ILE A 91 -100.65 25.21 -73.15
N THR A 92 -99.79 24.23 -72.81
CA THR A 92 -98.34 24.25 -73.06
C THR A 92 -98.08 24.49 -74.55
N ILE A 93 -97.72 25.72 -74.90
CA ILE A 93 -97.33 26.11 -76.26
C ILE A 93 -95.88 25.64 -76.46
N PRO A 94 -95.58 24.73 -77.40
CA PRO A 94 -94.21 24.40 -77.73
C PRO A 94 -93.52 25.65 -78.28
N VAL A 95 -92.46 26.10 -77.60
CA VAL A 95 -91.62 27.21 -78.05
C VAL A 95 -90.99 26.79 -79.38
N ARG A 96 -91.59 27.25 -80.48
CA ARG A 96 -91.03 27.12 -81.82
C ARG A 96 -89.64 27.76 -81.77
N GLN A 97 -88.61 26.95 -81.94
CA GLN A 97 -87.25 27.47 -82.14
C GLN A 97 -87.31 28.45 -83.31
N PRO A 98 -86.78 29.67 -83.15
CA PRO A 98 -86.73 30.63 -84.25
C PRO A 98 -85.97 29.98 -85.41
N LEU A 99 -86.56 30.04 -86.60
CA LEU A 99 -85.96 29.51 -87.83
C LEU A 99 -84.54 30.10 -87.95
N GLN A 100 -83.51 29.24 -87.91
CA GLN A 100 -82.12 29.69 -87.97
C GLN A 100 -81.93 30.48 -89.26
N LYS A 101 -81.70 31.79 -89.14
CA LYS A 101 -81.45 32.66 -90.30
C LYS A 101 -80.18 32.15 -90.97
N LYS A 102 -80.28 31.79 -92.27
CA LYS A 102 -79.12 31.36 -93.05
C LYS A 102 -78.02 32.41 -92.92
N ILE A 103 -76.87 32.02 -92.36
CA ILE A 103 -75.77 32.95 -92.10
C ILE A 103 -75.26 33.47 -93.44
N GLY A 104 -75.35 34.79 -93.64
CA GLY A 104 -74.79 35.43 -94.83
C GLY A 104 -73.26 35.36 -94.86
N LEU A 105 -72.68 35.38 -96.06
CA LEU A 105 -71.24 35.22 -96.31
C LEU A 105 -70.33 36.10 -95.42
N ARG A 106 -70.72 37.37 -95.21
CA ARG A 106 -69.99 38.31 -94.33
C ARG A 106 -70.06 37.92 -92.84
N GLY A 107 -71.17 37.33 -92.42
CA GLY A 107 -71.36 36.82 -91.06
C GLY A 107 -70.50 35.59 -90.78
N ALA A 108 -70.44 34.64 -91.73
CA ALA A 108 -69.60 33.45 -91.63
C ALA A 108 -68.11 33.79 -91.47
N ARG A 109 -67.59 34.67 -92.34
CA ARG A 109 -66.17 35.11 -92.29
C ARG A 109 -65.78 35.75 -90.95
N ARG A 110 -66.62 36.63 -90.40
CA ARG A 110 -66.36 37.26 -89.09
C ARG A 110 -66.50 36.26 -87.94
N GLY A 111 -67.41 35.30 -88.05
CA GLY A 111 -67.57 34.22 -87.08
C GLY A 111 -66.33 33.31 -87.00
N ILE A 112 -65.77 32.92 -88.15
CA ILE A 112 -64.57 32.07 -88.24
C ILE A 112 -63.39 32.73 -87.54
N LEU A 113 -63.13 34.02 -87.82
CA LEU A 113 -62.05 34.76 -87.19
C LEU A 113 -62.22 34.80 -85.67
N LYS A 114 -63.44 35.04 -85.16
CA LYS A 114 -63.71 35.04 -83.72
C LYS A 114 -63.51 33.66 -83.08
N ALA A 115 -63.99 32.59 -83.72
CA ALA A 115 -63.83 31.22 -83.23
C ALA A 115 -62.34 30.81 -83.19
N MET A 116 -61.55 31.21 -84.18
CA MET A 116 -60.09 31.00 -84.18
C MET A 116 -59.38 31.70 -83.03
N HIS A 117 -59.71 32.96 -82.74
CA HIS A 117 -59.11 33.69 -81.60
C HIS A 117 -59.51 33.07 -80.25
N ALA A 118 -60.78 32.64 -80.12
CA ALA A 118 -61.24 31.93 -78.92
C ALA A 118 -60.51 30.60 -78.72
N LEU A 119 -60.29 29.82 -79.79
CA LEU A 119 -59.52 28.58 -79.73
C LEU A 119 -58.06 28.83 -79.35
N LEU A 120 -57.44 29.89 -79.88
CA LEU A 120 -56.07 30.28 -79.52
C LEU A 120 -55.97 30.63 -78.03
N SER A 121 -56.87 31.47 -77.52
CA SER A 121 -56.93 31.82 -76.09
C SER A 121 -57.11 30.59 -75.20
N LEU A 122 -57.96 29.64 -75.62
CA LEU A 122 -58.19 28.40 -74.90
C LEU A 122 -56.95 27.50 -74.88
N LYS A 123 -56.19 27.46 -75.97
CA LYS A 123 -54.90 26.73 -76.04
C LYS A 123 -53.80 27.37 -75.20
N GLU A 124 -53.80 28.69 -75.07
CA GLU A 124 -52.89 29.38 -74.15
C GLU A 124 -53.23 29.08 -72.69
N GLU A 125 -54.51 29.00 -72.33
CA GLU A 125 -54.97 28.60 -71.00
C GLU A 125 -54.58 27.15 -70.67
N GLU A 126 -54.81 26.22 -71.61
CA GLU A 126 -54.38 24.81 -71.50
C GLU A 126 -52.89 24.70 -71.21
N ARG A 127 -52.06 25.45 -71.96
CA ARG A 127 -50.61 25.48 -71.77
C ARG A 127 -50.22 25.96 -70.37
N ARG A 128 -50.83 27.04 -69.87
CA ARG A 128 -50.54 27.57 -68.53
C ARG A 128 -50.88 26.55 -67.43
N LEU A 129 -51.96 25.80 -67.60
CA LEU A 129 -52.36 24.75 -66.67
C LEU A 129 -51.38 23.58 -66.70
N ILE A 130 -50.93 23.15 -67.88
CA ILE A 130 -49.89 22.12 -68.00
C ILE A 130 -48.59 22.56 -67.32
N ASP A 131 -48.17 23.81 -67.51
CA ASP A 131 -46.94 24.33 -66.93
C ASP A 131 -46.98 24.37 -65.39
N SER A 132 -48.11 24.74 -64.79
CA SER A 132 -48.28 24.72 -63.33
C SER A 132 -48.27 23.29 -62.76
N GLU A 133 -48.97 22.37 -63.42
CA GLU A 133 -49.05 20.96 -63.03
C GLU A 133 -47.69 20.24 -63.14
N LEU A 134 -46.89 20.57 -64.17
CA LEU A 134 -45.52 20.08 -64.31
C LEU A 134 -44.61 20.61 -63.20
N LYS A 135 -44.74 21.89 -62.84
CA LYS A 135 -43.97 22.50 -61.74
C LYS A 135 -44.29 21.80 -60.41
N ASN A 136 -45.56 21.57 -60.11
CA ASN A 136 -45.99 20.89 -58.89
C ASN A 136 -45.42 19.47 -58.79
N ARG A 137 -45.50 18.67 -59.87
CA ARG A 137 -44.94 17.31 -59.90
C ARG A 137 -43.42 17.30 -59.74
N ARG A 138 -42.70 18.26 -60.34
CA ARG A 138 -41.24 18.38 -60.16
C ARG A 138 -40.85 18.66 -58.71
N LEU A 139 -41.63 19.47 -57.98
CA LEU A 139 -41.37 19.74 -56.56
C LEU A 139 -41.59 18.49 -55.71
N ALA A 140 -42.69 17.77 -55.95
CA ALA A 140 -42.98 16.52 -55.24
C ALA A 140 -41.88 15.46 -55.44
N VAL A 141 -41.37 15.30 -56.66
CA VAL A 141 -40.26 14.36 -56.94
C VAL A 141 -39.00 14.72 -56.15
N LYS A 142 -38.64 16.01 -56.08
CA LYS A 142 -37.48 16.46 -55.29
C LYS A 142 -37.64 16.16 -53.81
N GLU A 143 -38.83 16.38 -53.24
CA GLU A 143 -39.09 16.04 -51.84
C GLU A 143 -38.90 14.55 -51.57
N VAL A 144 -39.42 13.69 -52.46
CA VAL A 144 -39.23 12.23 -52.37
C VAL A 144 -37.75 11.84 -52.41
N GLU A 145 -36.96 12.42 -53.32
CA GLU A 145 -35.51 12.18 -53.38
C GLU A 145 -34.81 12.56 -52.06
N THR A 146 -35.20 13.67 -51.42
CA THR A 146 -34.62 14.03 -50.11
C THR A 146 -34.94 13.02 -49.02
N PHE A 147 -36.15 12.42 -49.03
CA PHE A 147 -36.52 11.40 -48.07
C PHE A 147 -35.74 10.09 -48.29
N VAL A 148 -35.57 9.67 -49.55
CA VAL A 148 -34.78 8.47 -49.89
C VAL A 148 -33.31 8.61 -49.46
N ASN A 149 -32.72 9.79 -49.66
CA ASN A 149 -31.35 10.06 -49.22
C ASN A 149 -31.21 10.03 -47.69
N LYS A 150 -32.20 10.56 -46.95
CA LYS A 150 -32.21 10.50 -45.48
C LYS A 150 -32.35 9.05 -44.98
N GLN A 151 -33.22 8.26 -45.61
CA GLN A 151 -33.43 6.86 -45.23
C GLN A 151 -32.14 6.04 -45.40
N SER A 152 -31.51 6.10 -46.57
CA SER A 152 -30.27 5.37 -46.85
C SER A 152 -29.11 5.78 -45.92
N GLY A 153 -28.99 7.07 -45.58
CA GLY A 153 -28.00 7.55 -44.62
C GLY A 153 -28.20 6.97 -43.21
N LEU A 154 -29.45 6.88 -42.74
CA LEU A 154 -29.79 6.28 -41.45
C LEU A 154 -29.55 4.77 -41.44
N GLU A 155 -29.93 4.06 -42.51
CA GLU A 155 -29.67 2.62 -42.64
C GLU A 155 -28.18 2.29 -42.58
N ASN A 156 -27.34 3.08 -43.26
CA ASN A 156 -25.88 2.93 -43.21
C ASN A 156 -25.31 3.17 -41.80
N ALA A 157 -25.76 4.21 -41.10
CA ALA A 157 -25.31 4.49 -39.74
C ALA A 157 -25.70 3.38 -38.75
N ILE A 158 -26.91 2.81 -38.91
CA ILE A 158 -27.36 1.67 -38.12
C ILE A 158 -26.48 0.45 -38.39
N ALA A 159 -26.21 0.14 -39.66
CA ALA A 159 -25.34 -0.97 -40.03
C ALA A 159 -23.92 -0.80 -39.47
N GLU A 160 -23.35 0.41 -39.54
CA GLU A 160 -22.02 0.72 -39.00
C GLU A 160 -21.94 0.44 -37.50
N ILE A 161 -22.92 0.92 -36.71
CA ILE A 161 -23.00 0.68 -35.26
C ILE A 161 -23.15 -0.81 -34.93
N GLN A 162 -23.89 -1.56 -35.75
CA GLN A 162 -24.04 -3.01 -35.57
C GLN A 162 -22.75 -3.77 -35.90
N THR A 163 -21.96 -3.28 -36.87
CA THR A 163 -20.70 -3.93 -37.28
C THR A 163 -19.50 -3.53 -36.42
N ASN A 164 -19.43 -2.29 -35.93
CA ASN A 164 -18.24 -1.77 -35.25
C ASN A 164 -18.36 -1.80 -33.71
N ASP A 165 -17.43 -2.56 -33.11
CA ASP A 165 -16.72 -2.34 -31.84
C ASP A 165 -17.45 -2.31 -30.49
N GLY A 166 -18.75 -2.01 -30.41
CA GLY A 166 -19.43 -1.86 -29.12
C GLY A 166 -19.46 -3.14 -28.28
N SER A 167 -19.87 -4.26 -28.89
CA SER A 167 -20.06 -5.54 -28.18
C SER A 167 -18.73 -6.24 -27.89
N LEU A 168 -17.84 -6.34 -28.88
CA LEU A 168 -16.54 -7.01 -28.73
C LEU A 168 -15.63 -6.31 -27.73
N ARG A 169 -15.62 -4.97 -27.71
CA ARG A 169 -14.87 -4.18 -26.74
C ARG A 169 -15.41 -4.36 -25.32
N ALA A 170 -16.72 -4.41 -25.16
CA ALA A 170 -17.35 -4.66 -23.86
C ALA A 170 -17.00 -6.06 -23.33
N GLU A 171 -17.05 -7.10 -24.17
CA GLU A 171 -16.65 -8.44 -23.76
C GLU A 171 -15.18 -8.54 -23.34
N ASN A 172 -14.27 -7.89 -24.07
CA ASN A 172 -12.85 -7.89 -23.73
C ASN A 172 -12.56 -7.21 -22.38
N LEU A 173 -13.19 -6.06 -22.12
CA LEU A 173 -13.07 -5.36 -20.84
C LEU A 173 -13.64 -6.19 -19.67
N ILE A 174 -14.74 -6.93 -19.90
CA ILE A 174 -15.31 -7.83 -18.88
C ILE A 174 -14.35 -8.99 -18.58
N ARG A 175 -13.68 -9.56 -19.59
CA ARG A 175 -12.67 -10.62 -19.38
C ARG A 175 -11.48 -10.09 -18.58
N GLU A 176 -10.96 -8.92 -18.95
CA GLU A 176 -9.84 -8.27 -18.26
C GLU A 176 -10.18 -7.93 -16.80
N ALA A 177 -11.38 -7.40 -16.55
CA ALA A 177 -11.83 -7.12 -15.19
C ALA A 177 -11.86 -8.39 -14.33
N ARG A 178 -12.33 -9.51 -14.87
CA ARG A 178 -12.35 -10.81 -14.15
C ARG A 178 -10.94 -11.33 -13.85
N THR A 179 -9.99 -11.19 -14.78
CA THR A 179 -8.60 -11.59 -14.54
C THR A 179 -7.93 -10.71 -13.49
N LEU A 180 -8.20 -9.40 -13.50
CA LEU A 180 -7.67 -8.49 -12.48
C LEU A 180 -8.25 -8.80 -11.09
N GLU A 181 -9.54 -9.14 -11.00
CA GLU A 181 -10.13 -9.56 -9.74
C GLU A 181 -9.50 -10.83 -9.15
N THR A 182 -9.13 -11.81 -9.98
CA THR A 182 -8.42 -13.02 -9.50
C THR A 182 -7.04 -12.66 -8.99
N ASP A 183 -6.29 -11.84 -9.73
CA ASP A 183 -4.94 -11.42 -9.35
C ASP A 183 -4.94 -10.62 -8.04
N ILE A 184 -5.93 -9.74 -7.85
CA ILE A 184 -6.10 -8.98 -6.61
C ILE A 184 -6.30 -9.94 -5.42
N ARG A 185 -7.20 -10.93 -5.55
CA ARG A 185 -7.46 -11.91 -4.48
C ARG A 185 -6.21 -12.71 -4.13
N ASP A 186 -5.42 -13.11 -5.12
CA ASP A 186 -4.18 -13.86 -4.89
C ASP A 186 -3.10 -13.02 -4.19
N LEU A 187 -2.95 -11.76 -4.60
CA LEU A 187 -2.04 -10.82 -3.94
C LEU A 187 -2.47 -10.49 -2.51
N GLU A 188 -3.77 -10.34 -2.25
CA GLU A 188 -4.32 -10.15 -0.91
C GLU A 188 -4.04 -11.36 0.00
N SER A 189 -4.22 -12.58 -0.51
CA SER A 189 -3.90 -13.82 0.20
C SER A 189 -2.40 -13.89 0.56
N LYS A 190 -1.53 -13.59 -0.41
CA LYS A 190 -0.07 -13.53 -0.19
C LYS A 190 0.31 -12.47 0.84
N LEU A 191 -0.33 -11.30 0.80
CA LEU A 191 -0.09 -10.22 1.75
C LEU A 191 -0.53 -10.63 3.17
N LEU A 192 -1.66 -11.32 3.32
CA LEU A 192 -2.09 -11.88 4.60
C LEU A 192 -1.05 -12.87 5.14
N GLN A 193 -0.57 -13.80 4.31
CA GLN A 193 0.46 -14.77 4.68
C GLN A 193 1.76 -14.09 5.13
N MET A 194 2.23 -13.08 4.39
CA MET A 194 3.42 -12.30 4.75
C MET A 194 3.22 -11.54 6.06
N LYS A 195 2.05 -10.95 6.31
CA LYS A 195 1.73 -10.26 7.57
C LYS A 195 1.74 -11.22 8.76
N VAL A 196 1.22 -12.44 8.61
CA VAL A 196 1.28 -13.47 9.66
C VAL A 196 2.73 -13.86 9.95
N ARG A 197 3.53 -14.12 8.91
CA ARG A 197 4.96 -14.43 9.07
C ARG A 197 5.73 -13.31 9.75
N HIS A 198 5.48 -12.05 9.37
CA HIS A 198 6.10 -10.89 10.00
C HIS A 198 5.78 -10.80 11.51
N ARG A 199 4.52 -11.01 11.91
CA ARG A 199 4.14 -11.04 13.33
C ARG A 199 4.83 -12.18 14.07
N HIS A 200 4.94 -13.36 13.46
CA HIS A 200 5.65 -14.48 14.06
C HIS A 200 7.13 -14.15 14.30
N VAL A 201 7.83 -13.58 13.32
CA VAL A 201 9.23 -13.16 13.46
C VAL A 201 9.40 -12.12 14.57
N LEU A 202 8.50 -11.11 14.67
CA LEU A 202 8.55 -10.14 15.76
C LEU A 202 8.33 -10.77 17.14
N ASN A 203 7.46 -11.78 17.23
CA ASN A 203 7.24 -12.51 18.47
C ASN A 203 8.49 -13.31 18.86
N GLU A 204 9.15 -13.99 17.93
CA GLU A 204 10.41 -14.70 18.18
C GLU A 204 11.52 -13.76 18.65
N VAL A 205 11.67 -12.59 17.99
CA VAL A 205 12.64 -11.57 18.40
C VAL A 205 12.38 -11.09 19.82
N SER A 206 11.12 -10.80 20.17
CA SER A 206 10.78 -10.35 21.53
C SER A 206 11.00 -11.44 22.58
N GLN A 207 10.73 -12.71 22.27
CA GLN A 207 11.03 -13.84 23.16
C GLN A 207 12.53 -13.99 23.41
N ILE A 208 13.35 -13.96 22.36
CA ILE A 208 14.81 -14.03 22.48
C ILE A 208 15.32 -12.85 23.32
N GLN A 209 14.87 -11.63 23.02
CA GLN A 209 15.30 -10.45 23.76
C GLN A 209 14.93 -10.52 25.24
N ASN A 210 13.69 -10.88 25.56
CA ASN A 210 13.25 -11.08 26.94
C ASN A 210 14.09 -12.16 27.66
N SER A 211 14.48 -13.24 26.96
CA SER A 211 15.32 -14.29 27.54
C SER A 211 16.74 -13.80 27.86
N VAL A 212 17.34 -13.02 26.95
CA VAL A 212 18.66 -12.42 27.15
C VAL A 212 18.62 -11.40 28.28
N ASP A 213 17.62 -10.54 28.30
CA ASP A 213 17.46 -9.52 29.35
C ASP A 213 17.24 -10.16 30.73
N ALA A 214 16.49 -11.26 30.80
CA ALA A 214 16.32 -12.03 32.03
C ALA A 214 17.64 -12.68 32.50
N GLN A 215 18.40 -13.29 31.58
CA GLN A 215 19.71 -13.87 31.90
C GLN A 215 20.70 -12.79 32.36
N LEU A 216 20.79 -11.67 31.65
CA LEU A 216 21.65 -10.55 32.02
C LEU A 216 21.26 -9.96 33.37
N SER A 217 19.95 -9.87 33.67
CA SER A 217 19.47 -9.40 34.97
C SER A 217 19.84 -10.37 36.10
N SER A 218 19.73 -11.68 35.86
CA SER A 218 20.17 -12.71 36.79
C SER A 218 21.69 -12.64 37.06
N TYR A 219 22.50 -12.53 36.01
CA TYR A 219 23.95 -12.39 36.16
C TYR A 219 24.34 -11.09 36.87
N LYS A 220 23.71 -9.95 36.52
CA LYS A 220 23.92 -8.67 37.22
C LYS A 220 23.54 -8.75 38.69
N ALA A 221 22.43 -9.41 39.03
CA ALA A 221 22.03 -9.62 40.41
C ALA A 221 23.06 -10.50 41.15
N SER A 222 23.51 -11.59 40.55
CA SER A 222 24.54 -12.45 41.15
C SER A 222 25.88 -11.72 41.35
N LEU A 223 26.28 -10.88 40.40
CA LEU A 223 27.48 -10.04 40.52
C LEU A 223 27.33 -9.02 41.66
N ALA A 224 26.15 -8.39 41.78
CA ALA A 224 25.88 -7.47 42.88
C ALA A 224 25.95 -8.17 44.24
N LEU A 225 25.43 -9.41 44.35
CA LEU A 225 25.55 -10.21 45.57
C LEU A 225 27.03 -10.48 45.92
N VAL A 226 27.83 -10.92 44.95
CA VAL A 226 29.27 -11.14 45.16
C VAL A 226 29.96 -9.83 45.56
N GLN A 227 29.63 -8.70 44.93
CA GLN A 227 30.19 -7.40 45.32
C GLN A 227 29.82 -7.02 46.76
N THR A 228 28.58 -7.29 47.19
CA THR A 228 28.18 -7.07 48.59
C THR A 228 28.94 -7.98 49.55
N ASP A 229 29.11 -9.26 49.21
CA ASP A 229 29.87 -10.21 50.02
C ASP A 229 31.34 -9.79 50.14
N VAL A 230 31.94 -9.34 49.04
CA VAL A 230 33.31 -8.81 49.00
C VAL A 230 33.45 -7.56 49.88
N ASN A 231 32.53 -6.62 49.78
CA ASN A 231 32.55 -5.41 50.62
C ASN A 231 32.41 -5.76 52.11
N ASN A 232 31.53 -6.69 52.46
CA ASN A 232 31.37 -7.17 53.83
C ASN A 232 32.67 -7.85 54.32
N TYR A 233 33.26 -8.70 53.49
CA TYR A 233 34.50 -9.41 53.79
C TYR A 233 35.70 -8.48 54.00
N LEU A 234 35.81 -7.40 53.20
CA LEU A 234 36.87 -6.39 53.34
C LEU A 234 36.65 -5.45 54.54
N ARG A 235 35.38 -5.21 54.92
CA ARG A 235 35.00 -4.39 56.08
C ARG A 235 35.29 -5.10 57.40
N SER A 236 35.00 -6.39 57.47
CA SER A 236 35.30 -7.24 58.63
C SER A 236 36.05 -8.49 58.18
N PRO A 237 37.39 -8.40 57.99
CA PRO A 237 38.18 -9.57 57.64
C PRO A 237 38.10 -10.62 58.76
N PRO A 238 37.97 -11.91 58.41
CA PRO A 238 37.79 -12.99 59.40
C PRO A 238 39.05 -13.22 60.25
N ILE A 239 40.21 -12.76 59.78
CA ILE A 239 41.51 -12.94 60.43
C ILE A 239 41.96 -11.59 60.98
N ARG A 240 42.36 -11.59 62.26
CA ARG A 240 42.90 -10.41 62.94
C ARG A 240 44.31 -10.12 62.41
N PRO A 241 44.71 -8.84 62.29
CA PRO A 241 46.06 -8.48 61.84
C PRO A 241 47.11 -9.13 62.74
N LEU A 242 48.21 -9.60 62.13
CA LEU A 242 49.33 -10.19 62.86
C LEU A 242 50.06 -9.18 63.77
N VAL A 243 49.88 -7.89 63.50
CA VAL A 243 50.57 -6.79 64.19
C VAL A 243 49.85 -6.41 65.50
N PRO A 244 50.56 -6.28 66.63
CA PRO A 244 49.99 -5.79 67.88
C PRO A 244 49.39 -4.38 67.72
N PRO A 245 48.35 -4.02 68.49
CA PRO A 245 47.69 -2.71 68.39
C PRO A 245 48.60 -1.51 68.72
N THR A 246 49.81 -1.77 69.23
CA THR A 246 50.83 -0.77 69.57
C THR A 246 51.81 -0.45 68.44
N ALA A 247 51.83 -1.22 67.34
CA ALA A 247 52.69 -0.99 66.19
C ALA A 247 51.92 -0.32 65.04
N THR A 248 52.63 0.42 64.18
CA THR A 248 52.05 1.08 63.01
C THR A 248 51.33 0.05 62.14
N PRO A 249 50.01 0.18 61.94
CA PRO A 249 49.25 -0.83 61.22
C PRO A 249 49.74 -0.91 59.77
N PRO A 250 49.79 -2.11 59.18
CA PRO A 250 50.16 -2.27 57.78
C PRO A 250 49.26 -1.42 56.86
N PRO A 251 49.75 -0.99 55.69
CA PRO A 251 49.03 -0.10 54.78
C PRO A 251 47.58 -0.54 54.51
N PHE A 252 47.34 -1.85 54.39
CA PHE A 252 46.00 -2.41 54.17
C PHE A 252 44.99 -2.12 55.31
N TYR A 253 45.40 -2.32 56.57
CA TYR A 253 44.52 -2.14 57.74
C TYR A 253 44.37 -0.68 58.15
N ALA A 254 45.34 0.18 57.78
CA ALA A 254 45.28 1.63 58.01
C ALA A 254 44.28 2.35 57.08
N LEU A 255 43.98 1.76 55.91
CA LEU A 255 43.04 2.33 54.95
C LEU A 255 41.58 2.16 55.39
N ASN A 256 40.74 3.11 54.98
CA ASN A 256 39.29 3.01 55.13
C ASN A 256 38.76 1.75 54.42
N PRO A 257 37.82 1.00 55.04
CA PRO A 257 37.24 -0.21 54.45
C PRO A 257 36.80 -0.08 52.99
N ASP A 258 36.20 1.05 52.61
CA ASP A 258 35.68 1.29 51.26
C ASP A 258 36.78 1.50 50.20
N ARG A 259 38.03 1.75 50.63
CA ARG A 259 39.19 1.89 49.74
C ARG A 259 40.03 0.62 49.65
N ARG A 260 39.66 -0.43 50.40
CA ARG A 260 40.35 -1.72 50.35
C ARG A 260 39.87 -2.49 49.13
N THR A 261 40.77 -3.23 48.49
CA THR A 261 40.43 -4.16 47.41
C THR A 261 40.87 -5.57 47.79
N LEU A 262 40.26 -6.58 47.16
CA LEU A 262 40.64 -7.98 47.37
C LEU A 262 42.09 -8.27 47.02
N GLU A 263 42.62 -7.59 46.00
CA GLU A 263 44.02 -7.74 45.57
C GLU A 263 44.96 -7.30 46.70
N MET A 264 44.70 -6.14 47.30
CA MET A 264 45.48 -5.64 48.44
C MET A 264 45.37 -6.57 49.66
N ALA A 265 44.19 -7.12 49.94
CA ALA A 265 43.99 -8.07 51.03
C ALA A 265 44.82 -9.35 50.81
N LYS A 266 44.80 -9.88 49.57
CA LYS A 266 45.57 -11.05 49.16
C LYS A 266 47.06 -10.81 49.30
N GLU A 267 47.57 -9.68 48.81
CA GLU A 267 48.98 -9.32 48.93
C GLU A 267 49.42 -9.21 50.39
N GLN A 268 48.64 -8.53 51.22
CA GLN A 268 48.92 -8.40 52.65
C GLN A 268 49.00 -9.75 53.35
N TRP A 269 48.04 -10.65 53.12
CA TRP A 269 48.03 -11.97 53.77
C TRP A 269 49.13 -12.90 53.24
N ILE A 270 49.55 -12.75 51.97
CA ILE A 270 50.73 -13.46 51.46
C ILE A 270 51.99 -12.98 52.18
N MET A 271 52.14 -11.67 52.38
CA MET A 271 53.27 -11.10 53.13
C MET A 271 53.29 -11.61 54.58
N GLU A 272 52.15 -11.56 55.28
CA GLU A 272 52.02 -12.07 56.65
C GLU A 272 52.31 -13.58 56.74
N GLN A 273 51.84 -14.37 55.77
CA GLN A 273 52.17 -15.80 55.70
C GLN A 273 53.67 -16.05 55.55
N ASN A 274 54.35 -15.26 54.72
CA ASN A 274 55.80 -15.37 54.53
C ASN A 274 56.57 -14.97 55.79
N GLU A 275 56.13 -13.93 56.50
CA GLU A 275 56.70 -13.52 57.78
C GLU A 275 56.54 -14.64 58.83
N LEU A 276 55.34 -15.22 58.94
CA LEU A 276 55.06 -16.35 59.83
C LEU A 276 55.91 -17.57 59.48
N ARG A 277 56.09 -17.88 58.19
CA ARG A 277 56.98 -18.97 57.75
C ARG A 277 58.43 -18.71 58.13
N SER A 278 58.91 -17.47 58.00
CA SER A 278 60.26 -17.09 58.42
C SER A 278 60.44 -17.19 59.93
N LYS A 279 59.49 -16.68 60.72
CA LYS A 279 59.45 -16.80 62.19
C LYS A 279 59.43 -18.25 62.63
N ARG A 280 58.61 -19.09 61.99
CA ARG A 280 58.57 -20.54 62.25
C ARG A 280 59.92 -21.19 61.99
N ARG A 281 60.57 -20.92 60.85
CA ARG A 281 61.89 -21.49 60.56
C ARG A 281 62.93 -21.10 61.60
N LYS A 282 62.93 -19.84 62.05
CA LYS A 282 63.82 -19.38 63.13
C LYS A 282 63.53 -20.12 64.44
N ALA A 283 62.26 -20.23 64.82
CA ALA A 283 61.87 -20.97 66.01
C ALA A 283 62.21 -22.47 65.91
N ASP A 284 62.03 -23.09 64.75
CA ASP A 284 62.37 -24.50 64.52
C ASP A 284 63.88 -24.72 64.69
N LEU A 285 64.72 -23.83 64.14
CA LEU A 285 66.18 -23.84 64.33
C LEU A 285 66.57 -23.62 65.80
N GLU A 286 65.91 -22.70 66.49
CA GLU A 286 66.14 -22.46 67.91
C GLU A 286 65.75 -23.67 68.76
N ILE A 287 64.61 -24.32 68.46
CA ILE A 287 64.17 -25.54 69.15
C ILE A 287 65.18 -26.68 68.93
N GLU A 288 65.68 -26.84 67.71
CA GLU A 288 66.71 -27.84 67.40
C GLU A 288 68.00 -27.56 68.17
N ALA A 289 68.48 -26.31 68.15
CA ALA A 289 69.65 -25.89 68.91
C ALA A 289 69.47 -26.10 70.43
N LEU A 290 68.30 -25.78 70.99
CA LEU A 290 67.99 -26.00 72.40
C LEU A 290 67.91 -27.48 72.78
N LYS A 291 67.39 -28.34 71.88
CA LYS A 291 67.34 -29.79 72.11
C LYS A 291 68.74 -30.41 72.11
N GLU A 292 69.56 -30.08 71.11
CA GLU A 292 70.94 -30.56 71.01
C GLU A 292 71.80 -29.99 72.16
N GLY A 293 71.73 -28.68 72.39
CA GLY A 293 72.45 -27.99 73.44
C GLY A 293 72.04 -28.44 74.85
N GLY A 294 70.74 -28.68 75.08
CA GLY A 294 70.24 -29.24 76.32
C GLY A 294 70.80 -30.63 76.62
N GLY A 295 70.93 -31.49 75.60
CA GLY A 295 71.55 -32.81 75.72
C GLY A 295 73.04 -32.75 76.07
N VAL A 296 73.80 -31.86 75.40
CA VAL A 296 75.23 -31.65 75.70
C VAL A 296 75.42 -31.07 77.10
N TRP A 297 74.62 -30.08 77.49
CA TRP A 297 74.64 -29.50 78.84
C TRP A 297 74.36 -30.53 79.92
N GLN A 298 73.35 -31.39 79.73
CA GLN A 298 73.05 -32.47 80.67
C GLN A 298 74.23 -33.44 80.84
N LYS A 299 74.94 -33.77 79.75
CA LYS A 299 76.13 -34.62 79.79
C LYS A 299 77.28 -33.94 80.57
N VAL A 300 77.56 -32.67 80.27
CA VAL A 300 78.58 -31.86 80.97
C VAL A 300 78.31 -31.80 82.47
N VAL A 301 77.08 -31.46 82.87
CA VAL A 301 76.69 -31.38 84.28
C VAL A 301 76.79 -32.75 84.96
N SER A 302 76.41 -33.84 84.29
CA SER A 302 76.57 -35.20 84.83
C SER A 302 78.04 -35.56 85.05
N ASN A 303 78.91 -35.23 84.09
CA ASN A 303 80.35 -35.50 84.18
C ASN A 303 80.98 -34.73 85.34
N ILE A 304 80.72 -33.42 85.44
CA ILE A 304 81.18 -32.58 86.57
C ILE A 304 80.65 -33.14 87.90
N SER A 305 79.37 -33.51 87.97
CA SER A 305 78.77 -34.09 89.18
C SER A 305 79.39 -35.43 89.56
N SER A 306 79.77 -36.26 88.57
CA SER A 306 80.43 -37.54 88.81
C SER A 306 81.86 -37.34 89.32
N PHE A 307 82.61 -36.41 88.73
CA PHE A 307 83.93 -36.00 89.20
C PHE A 307 83.87 -35.41 90.61
N GLU A 308 82.93 -34.51 90.90
CA GLU A 308 82.76 -33.93 92.24
C GLU A 308 82.50 -35.03 93.29
N LYS A 309 81.69 -36.04 92.96
CA LYS A 309 81.47 -37.21 93.83
C LYS A 309 82.74 -38.05 94.03
N LEU A 310 83.56 -38.24 92.99
CA LEU A 310 84.85 -38.93 93.08
C LEU A 310 85.84 -38.14 93.95
N LEU A 311 86.01 -36.85 93.67
CA LEU A 311 86.83 -35.92 94.45
C LEU A 311 86.41 -35.90 95.92
N GLN A 312 85.10 -35.82 96.19
CA GLN A 312 84.58 -35.83 97.56
C GLN A 312 84.89 -37.16 98.27
N ARG A 313 84.85 -38.29 97.58
CA ARG A 313 85.20 -39.60 98.15
C ARG A 313 86.69 -39.70 98.47
N GLU A 314 87.55 -39.29 97.54
CA GLU A 314 89.00 -39.32 97.71
C GLU A 314 89.47 -38.32 98.78
N MET A 315 88.92 -37.11 98.82
CA MET A 315 89.18 -36.13 99.89
C MET A 315 88.77 -36.66 101.27
N ARG A 316 87.63 -37.33 101.39
CA ARG A 316 87.21 -37.98 102.64
C ARG A 316 88.15 -39.12 103.03
N SER A 317 88.64 -39.92 102.06
CA SER A 317 89.62 -40.98 102.33
C SER A 317 90.97 -40.42 102.80
N LEU A 318 91.45 -39.32 102.21
CA LEU A 318 92.69 -38.63 102.61
C LEU A 318 92.58 -37.98 103.99
N GLN A 319 91.43 -37.42 104.34
CA GLN A 319 91.16 -36.85 105.68
C GLN A 319 91.04 -37.93 106.77
N GLN A 320 90.56 -39.13 106.44
CA GLN A 320 90.51 -40.26 107.37
C GLN A 320 91.88 -40.94 107.51
N GLY A 321 92.67 -40.99 106.43
CA GLY A 321 94.02 -41.55 106.44
C GLY A 321 95.06 -40.70 107.18
N SER A 322 94.82 -39.41 107.40
CA SER A 322 95.73 -38.55 108.18
C SER A 322 95.61 -38.71 109.71
N GLN A 323 94.56 -39.40 110.19
CA GLN A 323 94.36 -39.67 111.62
C GLN A 323 94.97 -41.01 112.09
N PHE A 324 95.36 -41.90 111.17
CA PHE A 324 96.07 -43.16 111.47
C PHE A 324 97.48 -43.13 110.86
N ARG A 325 98.49 -43.47 111.65
CA ARG A 325 99.93 -43.22 111.44
C ARG A 325 100.61 -44.18 110.43
N GLU A 326 101.83 -43.78 110.03
CA GLU A 326 102.98 -44.59 109.51
C GLU A 326 103.13 -44.85 108.00
N SER A 327 104.00 -44.03 107.39
CA SER A 327 105.10 -44.27 106.40
C SER A 327 105.05 -45.36 105.33
N ARG A 328 103.97 -46.15 105.17
CA ARG A 328 103.86 -47.21 104.15
C ARG A 328 102.76 -46.99 103.11
N ASP A 329 101.97 -45.93 103.28
CA ASP A 329 100.83 -45.59 102.42
C ASP A 329 101.07 -44.39 101.49
N GLU A 330 102.30 -43.87 101.39
CA GLU A 330 102.62 -42.79 100.45
C GLU A 330 102.39 -43.22 98.99
N GLU A 331 102.73 -44.45 98.61
CA GLU A 331 102.46 -44.97 97.26
C GLU A 331 100.96 -45.04 96.94
N SER A 332 100.13 -45.43 97.91
CA SER A 332 98.66 -45.49 97.76
C SER A 332 98.04 -44.10 97.67
N ASN A 333 98.52 -43.14 98.47
CA ASN A 333 98.09 -41.76 98.41
C ASN A 333 98.56 -41.04 97.13
N ILE A 334 99.76 -41.36 96.63
CA ILE A 334 100.26 -40.88 95.34
C ILE A 334 99.43 -41.46 94.19
N ALA A 335 99.08 -42.75 94.25
CA ALA A 335 98.22 -43.38 93.25
C ALA A 335 96.82 -42.76 93.23
N LYS A 336 96.20 -42.50 94.39
CA LYS A 336 94.89 -41.81 94.49
C LYS A 336 94.93 -40.38 93.96
N ARG A 337 96.00 -39.63 94.25
CA ARG A 337 96.19 -38.29 93.68
C ARG A 337 96.36 -38.36 92.16
N ARG A 338 97.07 -39.37 91.65
CA ARG A 338 97.24 -39.59 90.22
C ARG A 338 95.92 -39.92 89.53
N THR A 339 95.09 -40.78 90.10
CA THR A 339 93.75 -41.07 89.55
C THR A 339 92.82 -39.86 89.55
N VAL A 340 92.92 -38.98 90.56
CA VAL A 340 92.15 -37.72 90.58
C VAL A 340 92.64 -36.74 89.51
N LEU A 341 93.96 -36.69 89.27
CA LEU A 341 94.53 -35.86 88.20
C LEU A 341 94.17 -36.39 86.81
N ASP A 342 94.26 -37.70 86.61
CA ASP A 342 93.89 -38.34 85.34
C ASP A 342 92.39 -38.11 85.03
N GLU A 343 91.50 -38.24 86.02
CA GLU A 343 90.06 -37.94 85.85
C GLU A 343 89.80 -36.42 85.67
N LEU A 344 90.62 -35.56 86.26
CA LEU A 344 90.53 -34.11 86.04
C LEU A 344 90.93 -33.75 84.60
N ASP A 345 91.99 -34.36 84.07
CA ASP A 345 92.42 -34.16 82.68
C ASP A 345 91.37 -34.72 81.70
N ASP A 346 90.74 -35.86 82.03
CA ASP A 346 89.66 -36.45 81.23
C ASP A 346 88.40 -35.57 81.24
N THR A 347 87.98 -35.07 82.40
CA THR A 347 86.82 -34.16 82.51
C THR A 347 87.09 -32.83 81.82
N THR A 348 88.30 -32.29 81.93
CA THR A 348 88.72 -31.06 81.23
C THR A 348 88.70 -31.25 79.72
N SER A 349 89.23 -32.37 79.22
CA SER A 349 89.19 -32.70 77.78
C SER A 349 87.76 -32.86 77.26
N GLN A 350 86.86 -33.46 78.07
CA GLN A 350 85.44 -33.58 77.73
C GLN A 350 84.71 -32.22 77.73
N LEU A 351 85.11 -31.29 78.61
CA LEU A 351 84.59 -29.92 78.61
C LEU A 351 85.07 -29.15 77.38
N GLU A 352 86.36 -29.23 77.04
CA GLU A 352 86.93 -28.57 75.86
C GLU A 352 86.26 -29.05 74.56
N THR A 353 86.05 -30.35 74.40
CA THR A 353 85.34 -30.91 73.24
C THR A 353 83.88 -30.47 73.18
N SER A 354 83.20 -30.39 74.33
CA SER A 354 81.82 -29.87 74.40
C SER A 354 81.73 -28.38 74.07
N LEU A 355 82.74 -27.60 74.45
CA LEU A 355 82.86 -26.18 74.15
C LEU A 355 83.12 -25.94 72.65
N GLN A 356 84.04 -26.70 72.06
CA GLN A 356 84.31 -26.66 70.62
C GLN A 356 83.06 -27.00 69.78
N LEU A 357 82.25 -27.96 70.22
CA LEU A 357 81.00 -28.32 69.56
C LEU A 357 79.97 -27.18 69.64
N ALA A 358 79.89 -26.49 70.78
CA ALA A 358 79.02 -25.34 70.97
C ALA A 358 79.43 -24.13 70.10
N GLU A 359 80.74 -23.88 69.97
CA GLU A 359 81.29 -22.84 69.08
C GLU A 359 81.04 -23.18 67.60
N GLN A 360 81.28 -24.43 67.18
CA GLN A 360 81.07 -24.86 65.79
C GLN A 360 79.61 -24.75 65.35
N LYS A 361 78.68 -25.05 66.26
CA LYS A 361 77.24 -24.92 66.00
C LYS A 361 76.72 -23.49 66.21
N SER A 362 77.60 -22.53 66.54
CA SER A 362 77.24 -21.16 66.85
C SER A 362 76.07 -21.07 67.83
N TRP A 363 76.08 -21.93 68.87
CA TRP A 363 75.12 -21.85 69.97
C TRP A 363 75.31 -20.58 70.83
N GLU A 364 76.26 -19.73 70.42
CA GLU A 364 76.53 -18.42 71.00
C GLU A 364 75.25 -17.59 71.15
N PHE A 365 74.82 -17.45 72.41
CA PHE A 365 74.20 -16.25 72.95
C PHE A 365 72.92 -15.70 72.29
N ALA A 366 72.21 -16.48 71.45
CA ALA A 366 70.92 -16.03 70.91
C ALA A 366 69.87 -15.77 72.02
N HIS A 367 69.96 -16.47 73.14
CA HIS A 367 69.01 -16.35 74.26
C HIS A 367 69.38 -15.30 75.32
N LEU A 368 70.64 -14.83 75.36
CA LEU A 368 71.11 -13.88 76.39
C LEU A 368 71.11 -12.41 75.95
N LEU A 369 71.04 -12.13 74.64
CA LEU A 369 70.87 -10.77 74.14
C LEU A 369 69.41 -10.29 74.16
N HIS A 370 68.42 -11.19 74.28
CA HIS A 370 67.01 -10.80 74.38
C HIS A 370 66.56 -10.42 75.79
N TRP A 371 67.27 -10.88 76.85
CA TRP A 371 66.98 -10.50 78.24
C TRP A 371 67.71 -9.24 78.73
N ARG A 372 68.66 -8.70 77.95
CA ARG A 372 69.39 -7.46 78.28
C ARG A 372 68.90 -6.26 77.46
N GLY A 373 67.60 -6.26 77.16
CA GLY A 373 66.92 -5.26 76.35
C GLY A 373 65.51 -4.97 76.86
N THR A 374 65.39 -4.66 78.14
CA THR A 374 64.33 -3.84 78.75
C THR A 374 64.95 -2.97 79.83
#